data_AF-A0A4Q2RP87-F1
#
_entry.id   AF-A0A4Q2RP87-F1
#
_cell.length_a   1.000
_cell.length_b   1.000
_cell.length_c   1.000
_cell.angle_alpha   90.00
_cell.angle_beta   90.00
_cell.angle_gamma   90.00
#
_symmetry.space_group_name_H-M   'P 1'
#
loop_
_entity.id
_entity.type
_entity.pdbx_description
1 polymer ?
#
loop_
_entity_poly.entity_id
_entity_poly.type
_entity_poly.pdbx_seq_one_letter_code
_entity_poly.pdbx_strand_id
1 'polypeptide(L)'
;MRRSTTVLLSLLAPALLVPATVLPATASAPTSASVRTVTYPGSGAEVTLDHLDRISGTTPAFQDFVERRLTRLWQANDPREKCRTAATMVVKTWRSDGYAFISDMGSFAPCPDGGYVQIAVRTDGRWRTPTRLGTQEVYGCRVLERFDVPAPIVPSRKCYDGDAVVSYPR
;
A
#
# COMPACT_ATOMS: atom_id res chain seq x y z
N MET A 1 48.24 80.02 -3.72
CA MET A 1 48.80 78.77 -4.27
C MET A 1 47.65 77.77 -4.36
N ARG A 2 46.96 77.60 -5.50
CA ARG A 2 47.28 76.79 -6.70
C ARG A 2 47.62 75.31 -6.40
N ARG A 3 46.69 74.40 -6.74
CA ARG A 3 46.83 73.17 -7.58
C ARG A 3 45.78 72.13 -7.13
N SER A 4 44.77 71.74 -7.93
CA SER A 4 44.75 71.04 -9.23
C SER A 4 44.59 69.52 -9.07
N THR A 5 43.43 69.02 -9.54
CA THR A 5 43.15 67.77 -10.30
C THR A 5 43.64 66.42 -9.74
N THR A 6 42.85 65.34 -9.77
CA THR A 6 42.68 64.49 -10.96
C THR A 6 41.42 63.61 -10.89
N VAL A 7 40.71 63.56 -12.02
CA VAL A 7 39.57 62.72 -12.38
C VAL A 7 40.06 61.34 -12.81
N LEU A 8 39.33 60.26 -12.49
CA LEU A 8 39.32 59.08 -13.37
C LEU A 8 37.89 58.52 -13.50
N LEU A 9 37.35 58.69 -14.71
CA LEU A 9 36.15 58.05 -15.22
C LEU A 9 36.47 56.59 -15.56
N SER A 10 35.53 55.67 -15.32
CA SER A 10 35.49 54.38 -16.04
C SER A 10 34.04 54.03 -16.33
N LEU A 11 33.70 54.04 -17.62
CA LEU A 11 32.42 53.67 -18.21
C LEU A 11 32.21 52.15 -18.09
N LEU A 12 31.03 51.73 -17.64
CA LEU A 12 30.53 50.37 -17.79
C LEU A 12 29.17 50.43 -18.51
N ALA A 13 29.12 49.80 -19.69
CA ALA A 13 27.94 49.70 -20.55
C ALA A 13 26.91 48.71 -19.99
N PRO A 14 25.60 48.93 -20.17
CA PRO A 14 24.58 47.95 -19.81
C PRO A 14 24.31 46.98 -20.97
N ALA A 15 24.48 45.68 -20.73
CA ALA A 15 24.03 44.62 -21.62
C ALA A 15 22.51 44.44 -21.49
N LEU A 16 21.78 44.67 -22.59
CA LEU A 16 20.35 44.39 -22.73
C LEU A 16 20.12 42.87 -22.82
N LEU A 17 19.40 42.31 -21.85
CA LEU A 17 18.90 40.93 -21.84
C LEU A 17 17.46 40.91 -22.41
N VAL A 18 17.26 40.11 -23.46
CA VAL A 18 15.95 39.88 -24.11
C VAL A 18 15.22 38.74 -23.40
N PRO A 19 13.92 38.86 -23.06
CA PRO A 19 13.17 37.77 -22.45
C PRO A 19 12.69 36.77 -23.52
N ALA A 20 12.99 35.48 -23.32
CA ALA A 20 12.43 34.39 -24.11
C ALA A 20 11.01 34.05 -23.62
N THR A 21 10.02 34.21 -24.48
CA THR A 21 8.64 33.78 -24.25
C THR A 21 8.53 32.25 -24.32
N VAL A 22 8.26 31.62 -23.18
CA VAL A 22 7.99 30.18 -23.07
C VAL A 22 6.50 29.95 -23.32
N LEU A 23 6.16 29.16 -24.34
CA LEU A 23 4.78 28.73 -24.61
C LEU A 23 4.28 27.80 -23.49
N PRO A 24 3.00 27.89 -23.08
CA PRO A 24 2.45 27.01 -22.06
C PRO A 24 2.34 25.58 -22.61
N ALA A 25 3.05 24.65 -21.97
CA ALA A 25 2.86 23.22 -22.20
C ALA A 25 1.43 22.85 -21.77
N THR A 26 0.62 22.39 -22.73
CA THR A 26 -0.68 21.76 -22.45
C THR A 26 -0.44 20.56 -21.55
N ALA A 27 -0.78 20.68 -20.28
CA ALA A 27 -0.77 19.59 -19.33
C ALA A 27 -1.80 18.55 -19.81
N SER A 28 -1.33 17.42 -20.33
CA SER A 28 -2.18 16.25 -20.55
C SER A 28 -2.84 15.89 -19.22
N ALA A 29 -4.17 15.91 -19.18
CA ALA A 29 -4.92 15.47 -18.02
C ALA A 29 -4.49 14.04 -17.66
N PRO A 30 -4.25 13.71 -16.38
CA PRO A 30 -3.85 12.37 -15.99
C PRO A 30 -4.98 11.41 -16.37
N THR A 31 -4.69 10.48 -17.29
CA THR A 31 -5.57 9.35 -17.59
C THR A 31 -5.83 8.63 -16.27
N SER A 32 -7.09 8.63 -15.81
CA SER A 32 -7.48 7.93 -14.59
C SER A 32 -7.12 6.44 -14.76
N ALA A 33 -6.08 5.99 -14.06
CA ALA A 33 -5.64 4.60 -14.13
C ALA A 33 -6.78 3.70 -13.64
N SER A 34 -7.20 2.74 -14.46
CA SER A 34 -8.24 1.79 -14.09
C SER A 34 -7.76 0.91 -12.92
N VAL A 35 -8.64 0.68 -11.94
CA VAL A 35 -8.30 -0.19 -10.81
C VAL A 35 -8.36 -1.65 -11.25
N ARG A 36 -7.21 -2.32 -11.25
CA ARG A 36 -7.12 -3.75 -11.48
C ARG A 36 -7.43 -4.50 -10.19
N THR A 37 -8.30 -5.50 -10.27
CA THR A 37 -8.62 -6.39 -9.16
C THR A 37 -8.20 -7.81 -9.52
N VAL A 38 -7.60 -8.51 -8.56
CA VAL A 38 -7.30 -9.94 -8.63
C VAL A 38 -8.05 -10.61 -7.50
N THR A 39 -8.95 -11.54 -7.83
CA THR A 39 -9.69 -12.34 -6.86
C THR A 39 -9.31 -13.80 -7.04
N TYR A 40 -8.89 -14.43 -5.96
CA TYR A 40 -8.54 -15.85 -5.95
C TYR A 40 -9.78 -16.67 -5.59
N PRO A 41 -10.16 -17.68 -6.40
CA PRO A 41 -11.36 -18.47 -6.16
C PRO A 41 -11.22 -19.39 -4.94
N GLY A 42 -12.36 -19.93 -4.48
CA GLY A 42 -12.41 -20.91 -3.40
C GLY A 42 -11.85 -20.37 -2.08
N SER A 43 -10.87 -21.08 -1.52
CA SER A 43 -10.18 -20.65 -0.30
C SER A 43 -9.18 -19.50 -0.53
N GLY A 44 -8.93 -19.05 -1.76
CA GLY A 44 -7.93 -18.02 -2.04
C GLY A 44 -6.54 -18.58 -2.32
N ALA A 45 -5.56 -17.70 -2.51
CA ALA A 45 -4.16 -18.08 -2.67
C ALA A 45 -3.49 -18.23 -1.31
N GLU A 46 -3.27 -19.46 -0.87
CA GLU A 46 -2.46 -19.75 0.31
C GLU A 46 -0.99 -19.49 -0.01
N VAL A 47 -0.33 -18.59 0.72
CA VAL A 47 1.03 -18.14 0.46
C VAL A 47 1.91 -18.46 1.66
N THR A 48 3.05 -19.08 1.40
CA THR A 48 4.16 -19.28 2.34
C THR A 48 5.43 -18.67 1.75
N LEU A 49 6.53 -18.65 2.52
CA LEU A 49 7.81 -18.12 2.01
C LEU A 49 8.33 -18.87 0.77
N ASP A 50 7.92 -20.13 0.58
CA ASP A 50 8.35 -20.96 -0.54
C ASP A 50 7.37 -20.90 -1.73
N HIS A 51 6.21 -20.25 -1.55
CA HIS A 51 5.11 -20.24 -2.50
C HIS A 51 4.55 -18.83 -2.78
N LEU A 52 5.43 -17.83 -2.84
CA LEU A 52 5.07 -16.44 -3.21
C LEU A 52 4.54 -16.33 -4.65
N ASP A 53 4.91 -17.26 -5.53
CA ASP A 53 4.47 -17.32 -6.94
C ASP A 53 2.94 -17.44 -7.09
N ARG A 54 2.25 -17.96 -6.08
CA ARG A 54 0.78 -18.06 -6.03
C ARG A 54 0.07 -16.71 -6.09
N ILE A 55 0.79 -15.62 -5.78
CA ILE A 55 0.32 -14.24 -5.91
C ILE A 55 1.03 -13.45 -7.03
N SER A 56 1.61 -14.14 -8.01
CA SER A 56 2.26 -13.55 -9.20
C SER A 56 1.37 -12.59 -9.98
N GLY A 57 0.05 -12.79 -9.92
CA GLY A 57 -0.95 -11.88 -10.48
C GLY A 57 -1.00 -10.49 -9.84
N THR A 58 -0.31 -10.21 -8.74
CA THR A 58 -0.30 -8.91 -8.03
C THR A 58 0.89 -8.02 -8.45
N THR A 59 1.26 -6.99 -7.69
CA THR A 59 2.46 -6.17 -7.97
C THR A 59 3.67 -6.66 -7.16
N PRO A 60 4.91 -6.45 -7.66
CA PRO A 60 6.12 -6.77 -6.90
C PRO A 60 6.13 -6.16 -5.50
N ALA A 61 5.74 -4.88 -5.37
CA ALA A 61 5.65 -4.22 -4.08
C ALA A 61 4.67 -4.89 -3.08
N PHE A 62 3.62 -5.56 -3.57
CA PHE A 62 2.73 -6.35 -2.72
C PHE A 62 3.35 -7.71 -2.37
N GLN A 63 4.01 -8.38 -3.32
CA GLN A 63 4.74 -9.62 -3.07
C GLN A 63 5.83 -9.42 -2.02
N ASP A 64 6.64 -8.36 -2.13
CA ASP A 64 7.66 -8.02 -1.13
C ASP A 64 7.03 -7.74 0.25
N PHE A 65 5.82 -7.18 0.28
CA PHE A 65 5.10 -6.96 1.53
C PHE A 65 4.67 -8.28 2.17
N VAL A 66 4.12 -9.21 1.38
CA VAL A 66 3.73 -10.55 1.84
C VAL A 66 4.95 -11.32 2.33
N GLU A 67 6.04 -11.35 1.57
CA GLU A 67 7.29 -11.99 1.97
C GLU A 67 7.82 -11.44 3.31
N ARG A 68 7.91 -10.12 3.46
CA ARG A 68 8.34 -9.50 4.73
C ARG A 68 7.39 -9.84 5.87
N ARG A 69 6.09 -9.93 5.61
CA ARG A 69 5.10 -10.26 6.65
C ARG A 69 5.23 -11.71 7.09
N LEU A 70 5.34 -12.64 6.15
CA LEU A 70 5.58 -14.06 6.42
C LEU A 70 6.90 -14.29 7.16
N THR A 71 7.97 -13.61 6.74
CA THR A 71 9.28 -13.65 7.42
C THR A 71 9.15 -13.22 8.88
N ARG A 72 8.44 -12.12 9.14
CA ARG A 72 8.21 -11.64 10.51
C ARG A 72 7.36 -12.61 11.33
N LEU A 73 6.33 -13.21 10.74
CA LEU A 73 5.50 -14.21 11.42
C LEU A 73 6.33 -15.44 11.82
N TRP A 74 7.12 -15.96 10.88
CA TRP A 74 8.03 -17.07 11.13
C TRP A 74 9.04 -16.74 12.25
N GLN A 75 9.71 -15.60 12.16
CA GLN A 75 10.71 -15.18 13.14
C GLN A 75 10.11 -14.94 14.54
N ALA A 76 8.89 -14.41 14.62
CA ALA A 76 8.23 -14.12 15.88
C ALA A 76 7.72 -15.39 16.59
N ASN A 77 7.32 -16.41 15.84
CA ASN A 77 6.73 -17.63 16.39
C ASN A 77 7.75 -18.75 16.59
N ASP A 78 8.48 -19.12 15.54
CA ASP A 78 9.50 -20.18 15.64
C ASP A 78 10.53 -20.08 14.49
N PRO A 79 11.69 -19.45 14.71
CA PRO A 79 12.69 -19.18 13.66
C PRO A 79 13.47 -20.42 13.20
N ARG A 80 13.07 -21.63 13.60
CA ARG A 80 13.68 -22.87 13.08
C ARG A 80 13.28 -23.06 11.62
N GLU A 81 14.22 -23.52 10.79
CA GLU A 81 13.99 -23.72 9.35
C GLU A 81 12.80 -24.65 9.06
N LYS A 82 12.61 -25.70 9.87
CA LYS A 82 11.46 -26.62 9.76
C LYS A 82 10.09 -25.96 9.97
N CYS A 83 10.06 -24.75 10.56
CA CYS A 83 8.86 -23.95 10.80
C CYS A 83 8.69 -22.82 9.78
N ARG A 84 9.59 -22.69 8.79
CA ARG A 84 9.56 -21.60 7.81
C ARG A 84 8.26 -21.56 7.01
N THR A 85 7.75 -22.72 6.62
CA THR A 85 6.50 -22.88 5.86
C THR A 85 5.24 -22.78 6.71
N ALA A 86 5.36 -22.86 8.04
CA ALA A 86 4.23 -22.70 8.95
C ALA A 86 3.65 -21.28 8.92
N ALA A 87 4.48 -20.26 8.65
CA ALA A 87 3.99 -18.92 8.39
C ALA A 87 3.20 -18.91 7.08
N THR A 88 1.93 -18.56 7.17
CA THR A 88 1.00 -18.60 6.04
C THR A 88 0.11 -17.36 6.04
N MET A 89 -0.26 -16.94 4.83
CA MET A 89 -1.25 -15.90 4.58
C MET A 89 -2.11 -16.36 3.41
N VAL A 90 -3.43 -16.22 3.51
CA VAL A 90 -4.33 -16.58 2.42
C VAL A 90 -4.86 -15.31 1.76
N VAL A 91 -4.33 -14.97 0.57
CA VAL A 91 -4.77 -13.79 -0.18
C VAL A 91 -6.05 -14.11 -0.93
N LYS A 92 -7.14 -13.41 -0.60
CA LYS A 92 -8.46 -13.60 -1.21
C LYS A 92 -8.68 -12.63 -2.36
N THR A 93 -8.35 -11.36 -2.12
CA THR A 93 -8.54 -10.28 -3.11
C THR A 93 -7.40 -9.27 -2.98
N TRP A 94 -6.92 -8.79 -4.12
CA TRP A 94 -5.97 -7.69 -4.21
C TRP A 94 -6.48 -6.66 -5.21
N ARG A 95 -6.25 -5.38 -4.93
CA ARG A 95 -6.56 -4.27 -5.82
C ARG A 95 -5.36 -3.35 -6.00
N SER A 96 -5.19 -2.86 -7.23
CA SER A 96 -4.08 -1.98 -7.60
C SER A 96 -4.14 -0.60 -6.96
N ASP A 97 -5.31 -0.18 -6.49
CA ASP A 97 -5.52 1.06 -5.74
C ASP A 97 -5.08 0.98 -4.27
N GLY A 98 -4.52 -0.16 -3.85
CA GLY A 98 -3.85 -0.25 -2.56
C GLY A 98 -4.64 -0.95 -1.47
N TYR A 99 -5.49 -1.91 -1.82
CA TYR A 99 -6.20 -2.72 -0.83
C TYR A 99 -6.02 -4.21 -1.11
N ALA A 100 -5.94 -5.01 -0.06
CA ALA A 100 -6.01 -6.47 -0.17
C ALA A 100 -6.74 -7.08 1.02
N PHE A 101 -7.56 -8.09 0.75
CA PHE A 101 -8.19 -8.92 1.76
C PHE A 101 -7.38 -10.21 1.93
N ILE A 102 -6.95 -10.46 3.17
CA ILE A 102 -6.10 -11.58 3.55
C ILE A 102 -6.80 -12.31 4.69
N SER A 103 -7.08 -13.60 4.54
CA SER A 103 -7.50 -14.45 5.64
C SER A 103 -6.33 -15.27 6.15
N ASP A 104 -6.57 -15.97 7.26
CA ASP A 104 -5.65 -17.00 7.76
C ASP A 104 -4.21 -16.48 7.88
N MET A 105 -4.05 -15.21 8.26
CA MET A 105 -2.73 -14.63 8.50
C MET A 105 -2.22 -15.15 9.83
N GLY A 106 -1.15 -15.95 9.80
CA GLY A 106 -0.70 -16.62 11.01
C GLY A 106 0.41 -17.66 10.82
N SER A 107 0.66 -18.44 11.87
CA SER A 107 1.58 -19.59 11.83
C SER A 107 0.84 -20.87 12.16
N PHE A 108 0.60 -21.74 11.18
CA PHE A 108 -0.16 -22.98 11.38
C PHE A 108 0.75 -24.16 11.75
N ALA A 109 0.11 -25.32 12.03
CA ALA A 109 0.81 -26.55 12.38
C ALA A 109 2.00 -26.84 11.42
N PRO A 110 3.15 -27.30 11.93
CA PRO A 110 3.38 -27.82 13.28
C PRO A 110 3.73 -26.76 14.33
N CYS A 111 3.72 -25.47 13.99
CA CYS A 111 4.19 -24.40 14.87
C CYS A 111 2.95 -23.64 15.41
N PRO A 112 2.84 -23.40 16.73
CA PRO A 112 1.60 -22.91 17.31
C PRO A 112 1.44 -21.39 17.11
N ASP A 113 0.46 -20.97 16.29
CA ASP A 113 -0.19 -19.64 16.38
C ASP A 113 -1.50 -19.62 15.55
N GLY A 114 -2.40 -18.68 15.84
CA GLY A 114 -3.74 -18.61 15.25
C GLY A 114 -3.79 -18.09 13.79
N GLY A 115 -5.00 -17.99 13.24
CA GLY A 115 -5.29 -17.34 11.96
C GLY A 115 -6.36 -16.26 12.16
N TYR A 116 -6.07 -15.03 11.70
CA TYR A 116 -7.05 -13.94 11.70
C TYR A 116 -7.24 -13.39 10.28
N VAL A 117 -8.33 -12.67 10.09
CA VAL A 117 -8.57 -11.93 8.85
C VAL A 117 -8.03 -10.51 8.97
N GLN A 118 -7.45 -10.02 7.88
CA GLN A 118 -6.75 -8.76 7.82
C GLN A 118 -6.99 -8.08 6.48
N ILE A 119 -7.31 -6.79 6.53
CA ILE A 119 -7.24 -5.93 5.35
C ILE A 119 -5.89 -5.21 5.37
N ALA A 120 -5.11 -5.40 4.31
CA ALA A 120 -3.90 -4.66 4.07
C ALA A 120 -4.22 -3.42 3.22
N VAL A 121 -3.57 -2.31 3.55
CA VAL A 121 -3.73 -1.04 2.85
C VAL A 121 -2.37 -0.52 2.39
N ARG A 122 -2.34 0.17 1.25
CA ARG A 122 -1.17 0.87 0.73
C ARG A 122 -1.33 2.36 0.99
N THR A 123 -0.44 2.92 1.80
CA THR A 123 -0.40 4.37 2.07
C THR A 123 1.02 4.85 1.83
N ASP A 124 1.20 6.00 1.19
CA ASP A 124 2.51 6.58 0.86
C ASP A 124 3.42 5.58 0.13
N GLY A 125 2.84 4.82 -0.80
CA GLY A 125 3.52 3.81 -1.59
C GLY A 125 3.84 2.50 -0.86
N ARG A 126 3.61 2.39 0.46
CA ARG A 126 3.95 1.22 1.27
C ARG A 126 2.72 0.47 1.74
N TRP A 127 2.77 -0.86 1.59
CA TRP A 127 1.76 -1.76 2.13
C TRP A 127 1.95 -1.97 3.64
N ARG A 128 0.83 -2.01 4.37
CA ARG A 128 0.78 -2.23 5.82
C ARG A 128 -0.51 -2.95 6.21
N THR A 129 -0.52 -3.51 7.40
CA THR A 129 -1.68 -4.14 8.04
C THR A 129 -2.04 -3.36 9.30
N PRO A 130 -2.88 -2.31 9.20
CA PRO A 130 -3.32 -1.58 10.37
C PRO A 130 -4.01 -2.54 11.35
N THR A 131 -3.65 -2.51 12.62
CA THR A 131 -4.20 -3.42 13.64
C THR A 131 -5.72 -3.33 13.72
N ARG A 132 -6.30 -2.14 13.52
CA ARG A 132 -7.77 -1.94 13.49
C ARG A 132 -8.46 -2.64 12.31
N LEU A 133 -7.71 -2.99 11.28
CA LEU A 133 -8.18 -3.76 10.12
C LEU A 133 -7.83 -5.25 10.24
N GLY A 134 -7.44 -5.72 11.42
CA GLY A 134 -7.34 -7.14 11.77
C GLY A 134 -8.49 -7.52 12.71
N THR A 135 -9.11 -8.68 12.51
CA THR A 135 -10.20 -9.19 13.34
C THR A 135 -10.34 -10.71 13.19
N GLN A 136 -11.08 -11.34 14.10
CA GLN A 136 -11.55 -12.73 13.97
C GLN A 136 -13.03 -12.81 13.55
N GLU A 137 -13.74 -11.67 13.54
CA GLU A 137 -15.16 -11.56 13.23
C GLU A 137 -15.43 -10.60 12.06
N VAL A 138 -16.67 -10.13 11.90
CA VAL A 138 -17.03 -9.10 10.93
C VAL A 138 -16.42 -7.74 11.34
N TYR A 139 -16.00 -6.94 10.35
CA TYR A 139 -15.46 -5.59 10.60
C TYR A 139 -16.54 -4.60 11.03
N GLY A 140 -16.21 -3.65 11.89
CA GLY A 140 -17.10 -2.50 12.16
C GLY A 140 -17.13 -1.50 10.99
N CYS A 141 -18.32 -1.06 10.58
CA CYS A 141 -18.50 -0.15 9.43
C CYS A 141 -17.67 1.13 9.59
N ARG A 142 -17.71 1.75 10.79
CA ARG A 142 -16.93 2.97 11.10
C ARG A 142 -15.42 2.80 10.96
N VAL A 143 -14.91 1.58 11.15
CA VAL A 143 -13.48 1.31 10.96
C VAL A 143 -13.18 1.24 9.47
N LEU A 144 -13.96 0.48 8.71
CA LEU A 144 -13.81 0.36 7.25
C LEU A 144 -13.87 1.74 6.57
N GLU A 145 -14.86 2.56 6.95
CA GLU A 145 -15.05 3.92 6.44
C GLU A 145 -13.86 4.83 6.75
N ARG A 146 -13.28 4.74 7.97
CA ARG A 146 -12.13 5.55 8.36
C ARG A 146 -10.89 5.25 7.52
N PHE A 147 -10.78 4.04 7.00
CA PHE A 147 -9.68 3.61 6.15
C PHE A 147 -10.06 3.62 4.66
N ASP A 148 -11.22 4.18 4.31
CA ASP A 148 -11.75 4.24 2.94
C ASP A 148 -11.73 2.87 2.23
N VAL A 149 -12.00 1.80 2.98
CA VAL A 149 -11.97 0.44 2.44
C VAL A 149 -13.08 0.27 1.39
N PRO A 150 -12.77 -0.15 0.15
CA PRO A 150 -13.78 -0.40 -0.89
C PRO A 150 -14.60 -1.67 -0.63
N ALA A 151 -15.88 -1.69 -1.02
CA ALA A 151 -16.79 -2.83 -0.82
C ALA A 151 -16.26 -4.13 -1.39
N PRO A 152 -15.62 -4.15 -2.57
CA PRO A 152 -15.05 -5.37 -3.12
C PRO A 152 -13.97 -6.03 -2.25
N ILE A 153 -13.40 -5.32 -1.27
CA ILE A 153 -12.41 -5.84 -0.31
C ILE A 153 -13.09 -6.36 0.96
N VAL A 154 -14.27 -5.86 1.29
CA VAL A 154 -14.97 -6.20 2.52
C VAL A 154 -15.57 -7.60 2.42
N PRO A 155 -15.26 -8.52 3.34
CA PRO A 155 -15.80 -9.87 3.33
C PRO A 155 -17.33 -9.86 3.30
N SER A 156 -17.90 -10.60 2.35
CA SER A 156 -19.35 -10.68 2.12
C SER A 156 -20.05 -9.32 1.92
N ARG A 157 -19.31 -8.22 1.75
CA ARG A 157 -19.82 -6.84 1.77
C ARG A 157 -20.68 -6.55 3.00
N LYS A 158 -20.27 -7.04 4.17
CA LYS A 158 -20.99 -6.83 5.43
C LYS A 158 -20.09 -6.23 6.49
N CYS A 159 -20.69 -5.44 7.38
CA CYS A 159 -20.03 -4.84 8.52
C CYS A 159 -20.97 -4.70 9.71
N TYR A 160 -20.42 -4.51 10.92
CA TYR A 160 -21.19 -4.18 12.11
C TYR A 160 -21.46 -2.67 12.19
N ASP A 161 -22.72 -2.29 12.34
CA ASP A 161 -23.17 -0.97 12.78
C ASP A 161 -23.87 -1.11 14.14
N GLY A 162 -23.17 -0.73 15.21
CA GLY A 162 -23.54 -1.14 16.56
C GLY A 162 -23.50 -2.66 16.68
N ASP A 163 -24.62 -3.25 17.09
CA ASP A 163 -24.78 -4.70 17.26
C ASP A 163 -25.37 -5.40 16.01
N ALA A 164 -25.71 -4.64 14.96
CA ALA A 164 -26.34 -5.17 13.76
C ALA A 164 -25.32 -5.44 12.64
N VAL A 165 -25.43 -6.59 11.97
CA VAL A 165 -24.70 -6.86 10.72
C VAL A 165 -25.49 -6.28 9.55
N VAL A 166 -24.94 -5.26 8.90
CA VAL A 166 -25.56 -4.57 7.76
C VAL A 166 -24.74 -4.74 6.49
N SER A 167 -25.34 -4.44 5.34
CA SER A 167 -24.62 -4.35 4.07
C SER A 167 -23.69 -3.15 4.09
N TYR A 168 -22.43 -3.34 3.71
CA TYR A 168 -21.46 -2.27 3.57
C TYR A 168 -21.59 -1.62 2.17
N PRO A 169 -21.92 -0.32 2.09
CA PRO A 169 -22.37 0.29 0.85
C PRO A 169 -21.25 0.83 -0.05
N ARG A 170 -20.05 1.05 0.50
CA ARG A 170 -18.91 1.68 -0.18
C ARG A 170 -17.93 0.64 -0.64
#